data_AF-A0A7X3V2D1-F1
#
_entry.id   AF-A0A7X3V2D1-F1
#
_cell.length_a   1.000
_cell.length_b   1.000
_cell.length_c   1.000
_cell.angle_alpha   90.00
_cell.angle_beta   90.00
_cell.angle_gamma   90.00
#
_symmetry.space_group_name_H-M   'P 1'
#
loop_
_entity.id
_entity.type
_entity.pdbx_description
1 polymer ?
#
loop_
_entity_poly.entity_id
_entity_poly.type
_entity_poly.pdbx_seq_one_letter_code
_entity_poly.pdbx_strand_id
1 'polypeptide(L)'
;MKIGERIMVLRKHGAANAEIDELLRYTEPAFDLTGAADRRFPLDDEPFLATWTDYEAEAAQRGVWPCLRDKLVQLRFPIADGMSRSTAYRAATRRGDLSDAPRPTDGLCLRSPNKLRLILHRTPAGRIPVLIAEEREDFVALLRALVHRNEPHPIPAAQGACLVGSYNNWNRVHRLRAHWRFRRPHATAAEWHAEFQALVPRKELYQDSFILLSAGPYSGVSGNDLGMAESSWRHMSLRIRLEHECAHYFTRRVLGSMSNSLHDELIADYVGLTVATGYFRTEWFLRFMGVDQQSAIRPDGRLHAYRGKPPLSKGAFRVLQRIVWSAAYGVNVLDPIPTRSSPHTQRLANGILSLANETVESLAVLGCVHRKHHV
;
A
#
# COMPACT_ATOMS: atom_id res chain seq x y z
N MET A 1 -12.84 -1.17 23.14
CA MET A 1 -13.73 -2.27 23.61
C MET A 1 -12.93 -3.23 24.50
N LYS A 2 -13.44 -3.60 25.68
CA LYS A 2 -12.75 -4.54 26.61
C LYS A 2 -12.79 -5.98 26.08
N ILE A 3 -11.90 -6.83 26.57
CA ILE A 3 -11.80 -8.23 26.12
C ILE A 3 -13.11 -9.03 26.30
N GLY A 4 -13.80 -8.84 27.43
CA GLY A 4 -15.08 -9.52 27.70
C GLY A 4 -16.18 -9.15 26.70
N GLU A 5 -16.22 -7.88 26.28
CA GLU A 5 -17.18 -7.40 25.27
C GLU A 5 -16.86 -8.01 23.89
N ARG A 6 -15.58 -8.08 23.51
CA ARG A 6 -15.14 -8.76 22.28
C ARG A 6 -15.60 -10.22 22.27
N ILE A 7 -15.40 -10.96 23.36
CA ILE A 7 -15.86 -12.35 23.51
C ILE A 7 -17.37 -12.47 23.28
N MET A 8 -18.19 -11.58 23.84
CA MET A 8 -19.64 -11.58 23.64
C MET A 8 -20.02 -11.37 22.17
N VAL A 9 -19.33 -10.46 21.47
CA VAL A 9 -19.55 -10.21 20.05
C VAL A 9 -19.20 -11.45 19.22
N LEU A 10 -18.06 -12.09 19.49
CA LEU A 10 -17.65 -13.31 18.79
C LEU A 10 -18.69 -14.44 18.99
N ARG A 11 -19.16 -14.65 20.22
CA ARG A 11 -20.22 -15.63 20.52
C ARG A 11 -21.52 -15.32 19.78
N LYS A 12 -21.93 -14.05 19.73
CA LYS A 12 -23.12 -13.61 18.97
C LYS A 12 -23.00 -13.91 17.47
N HIS A 13 -21.79 -13.92 16.92
CA HIS A 13 -21.53 -14.31 15.53
C HIS A 13 -21.28 -15.82 15.36
N GLY A 14 -21.44 -16.60 16.42
CA GLY A 14 -21.41 -18.07 16.42
C GLY A 14 -20.06 -18.70 16.74
N ALA A 15 -19.14 -17.97 17.37
CA ALA A 15 -17.88 -18.55 17.84
C ALA A 15 -18.08 -19.47 19.04
N ALA A 16 -17.53 -20.67 18.97
CA ALA A 16 -17.31 -21.57 20.09
C ALA A 16 -16.03 -21.18 20.86
N ASN A 17 -15.84 -21.72 22.06
CA ASN A 17 -14.69 -21.40 22.92
C ASN A 17 -13.33 -21.60 22.22
N ALA A 18 -13.18 -22.66 21.42
CA ALA A 18 -11.94 -22.93 20.69
C ALA A 18 -11.62 -21.87 19.62
N GLU A 19 -12.63 -21.21 19.06
CA GLU A 19 -12.48 -20.21 18.00
C GLU A 19 -12.26 -18.81 18.56
N ILE A 20 -12.73 -18.55 19.79
CA ILE A 20 -12.64 -17.24 20.44
C ILE A 20 -11.17 -16.84 20.64
N ASP A 21 -10.35 -17.70 21.23
CA ASP A 21 -8.93 -17.39 21.51
C ASP A 21 -8.11 -17.20 20.22
N GLU A 22 -8.50 -17.91 19.16
CA GLU A 22 -7.91 -17.78 17.84
C GLU A 22 -8.27 -16.43 17.21
N LEU A 23 -9.56 -16.08 17.23
CA LEU A 23 -10.07 -14.83 16.65
C LEU A 23 -9.56 -13.60 17.40
N LEU A 24 -9.49 -13.65 18.73
CA LEU A 24 -9.00 -12.52 19.54
C LEU A 24 -7.55 -12.16 19.23
N ARG A 25 -6.69 -13.16 18.99
CA ARG A 25 -5.30 -12.97 18.54
C ARG A 25 -5.25 -12.44 17.11
N TYR A 26 -6.12 -12.94 16.24
CA TYR A 26 -6.18 -12.50 14.85
C TYR A 26 -6.66 -11.03 14.71
N THR A 27 -7.64 -10.61 15.51
CA THR A 27 -8.19 -9.24 15.52
C THR A 27 -7.52 -8.32 16.56
N GLU A 28 -6.34 -8.68 17.05
CA GLU A 28 -5.59 -7.83 17.97
C GLU A 28 -5.23 -6.49 17.28
N PRO A 29 -5.54 -5.33 17.90
CA PRO A 29 -5.21 -4.03 17.32
C PRO A 29 -3.71 -3.88 17.11
N ALA A 30 -3.31 -3.53 15.90
CA ALA A 30 -1.90 -3.36 15.54
C ALA A 30 -1.47 -1.88 15.46
N PHE A 31 -2.39 -0.93 15.64
CA PHE A 31 -2.14 0.50 15.42
C PHE A 31 -1.72 1.23 16.70
N ASP A 32 -0.66 2.03 16.59
CA ASP A 32 -0.28 2.99 17.63
C ASP A 32 -0.98 4.33 17.38
N LEU A 33 -1.92 4.67 18.25
CA LEU A 33 -2.70 5.92 18.16
C LEU A 33 -2.10 7.05 19.00
N THR A 34 -0.95 6.83 19.63
CA THR A 34 -0.32 7.79 20.54
C THR A 34 -0.04 9.12 19.85
N GLY A 35 -0.70 10.18 20.30
CA GLY A 35 -0.57 11.53 19.75
C GLY A 35 -1.05 11.68 18.31
N ALA A 36 -1.76 10.71 17.74
CA ALA A 36 -2.27 10.79 16.37
C ALA A 36 -3.44 11.79 16.24
N ALA A 37 -4.28 11.91 17.28
CA ALA A 37 -5.43 12.82 17.31
C ALA A 37 -5.04 14.31 17.33
N ASP A 38 -3.86 14.64 17.88
CA ASP A 38 -3.39 16.01 18.00
C ASP A 38 -2.64 16.51 16.75
N ARG A 39 -2.41 15.62 15.77
CA ARG A 39 -1.71 15.97 14.52
C ARG A 39 -2.62 16.73 13.58
N ARG A 40 -2.04 17.73 12.90
CA ARG A 40 -2.68 18.41 11.77
C ARG A 40 -2.26 17.74 10.47
N PHE A 41 -3.23 17.57 9.57
CA PHE A 41 -3.00 16.95 8.27
C PHE A 41 -3.26 17.94 7.12
N PRO A 42 -2.49 17.89 6.03
CA PRO A 42 -1.48 16.88 5.74
C PRO A 42 -0.19 17.06 6.55
N LEU A 43 0.52 15.95 6.82
CA LEU A 43 1.89 15.98 7.33
C LEU A 43 2.84 16.52 6.26
N ASP A 44 4.01 16.99 6.69
CA ASP A 44 5.11 17.35 5.79
C ASP A 44 5.55 16.16 4.94
N ASP A 45 6.09 16.45 3.77
CA ASP A 45 6.65 15.45 2.86
C ASP A 45 7.88 14.77 3.48
N GLU A 46 8.05 13.48 3.20
CA GLU A 46 9.29 12.79 3.59
C GLU A 46 10.49 13.27 2.74
N PRO A 47 11.73 13.19 3.26
CA PRO A 47 12.91 13.74 2.59
C PRO A 47 13.17 13.21 1.18
N PHE A 48 12.69 12.00 0.84
CA PHE A 48 12.82 11.46 -0.51
C PHE A 48 12.10 12.30 -1.56
N LEU A 49 11.05 13.02 -1.19
CA LEU A 49 10.18 13.67 -2.16
C LEU A 49 10.89 14.78 -2.94
N ALA A 50 11.85 15.49 -2.33
CA ALA A 50 12.64 16.49 -3.04
C ALA A 50 13.34 15.87 -4.27
N THR A 51 13.90 14.67 -4.13
CA THR A 51 14.54 13.96 -5.25
C THR A 51 13.53 13.43 -6.27
N TRP A 52 12.38 12.94 -5.82
CA TRP A 52 11.31 12.50 -6.72
C TRP A 52 10.64 13.65 -7.49
N THR A 53 10.64 14.86 -6.93
CA THR A 53 10.22 16.08 -7.64
C THR A 53 11.14 16.37 -8.82
N ASP A 54 12.45 16.24 -8.62
CA ASP A 54 13.40 16.35 -9.73
C ASP A 54 13.19 15.24 -10.78
N TYR A 55 12.86 14.02 -10.34
CA TYR A 55 12.57 12.92 -11.26
C TYR A 55 11.29 13.18 -12.07
N GLU A 56 10.24 13.71 -11.46
CA GLU A 56 9.00 14.09 -12.16
C GLU A 56 9.28 15.19 -13.20
N ALA A 57 10.05 16.22 -12.83
CA ALA A 57 10.42 17.30 -13.73
C ALA A 57 11.29 16.83 -14.91
N GLU A 58 12.27 15.96 -14.66
CA GLU A 58 13.11 15.35 -15.70
C GLU A 58 12.30 14.41 -16.60
N ALA A 59 11.41 13.60 -16.02
CA ALA A 59 10.51 12.71 -16.73
C ALA A 59 9.53 13.45 -17.65
N ALA A 60 9.09 14.65 -17.28
CA ALA A 60 8.25 15.48 -18.14
C ALA A 60 8.94 15.90 -19.46
N GLN A 61 10.28 15.96 -19.47
CA GLN A 61 11.06 16.37 -20.65
C GLN A 61 11.45 15.18 -21.53
N ARG A 62 11.84 14.05 -20.93
CA ARG A 62 12.42 12.91 -21.66
C ARG A 62 11.63 11.60 -21.60
N GLY A 63 10.52 11.58 -20.84
CA GLY A 63 9.73 10.39 -20.55
C GLY A 63 10.12 9.71 -19.23
N VAL A 64 9.13 9.09 -18.58
CA VAL A 64 9.27 8.45 -17.26
C VAL A 64 10.24 7.27 -17.29
N TRP A 65 10.09 6.38 -18.28
CA TRP A 65 10.92 5.18 -18.37
C TRP A 65 12.42 5.47 -18.48
N PRO A 66 12.91 6.26 -19.46
CA PRO A 66 14.32 6.58 -19.53
C PRO A 66 14.78 7.36 -18.29
N CYS A 67 13.92 8.23 -17.71
CA CYS A 67 14.18 8.90 -16.44
C CYS A 67 14.55 7.92 -15.33
N LEU A 68 13.63 7.02 -15.00
CA LEU A 68 13.80 6.13 -13.86
C LEU A 68 14.90 5.09 -14.10
N ARG A 69 15.09 4.61 -15.33
CA ARG A 69 16.16 3.64 -15.64
C ARG A 69 17.56 4.15 -15.28
N ASP A 70 17.77 5.46 -15.37
CA ASP A 70 19.06 6.05 -15.02
C ASP A 70 19.24 6.28 -13.52
N LYS A 71 18.15 6.41 -12.76
CA LYS A 71 18.16 6.72 -11.33
C LYS A 71 18.01 5.49 -10.44
N LEU A 72 17.25 4.49 -10.88
CA LEU A 72 16.89 3.30 -10.13
C LEU A 72 17.74 2.12 -10.62
N VAL A 73 18.74 1.73 -9.84
CA VAL A 73 19.79 0.79 -10.28
C VAL A 73 19.24 -0.58 -10.71
N GLN A 74 18.17 -1.08 -10.08
CA GLN A 74 17.52 -2.34 -10.42
C GLN A 74 16.97 -2.36 -11.84
N LEU A 75 16.61 -1.21 -12.42
CA LEU A 75 16.09 -1.12 -13.78
C LEU A 75 17.17 -1.34 -14.85
N ARG A 76 18.46 -1.33 -14.47
CA ARG A 76 19.59 -1.66 -15.35
C ARG A 76 19.83 -3.16 -15.51
N PHE A 77 19.12 -4.00 -14.75
CA PHE A 77 19.31 -5.44 -14.77
C PHE A 77 18.08 -6.12 -15.39
N PRO A 78 18.25 -7.17 -16.21
CA PRO A 78 17.13 -7.94 -16.72
C PRO A 78 16.49 -8.78 -15.62
N ILE A 79 15.31 -9.34 -15.88
CA ILE A 79 14.71 -10.37 -15.03
C ILE A 79 15.32 -11.72 -15.43
N ALA A 80 16.03 -12.38 -14.52
CA ALA A 80 16.64 -13.69 -14.77
C ALA A 80 16.84 -14.48 -13.48
N ASP A 81 16.82 -15.82 -13.58
CA ASP A 81 17.05 -16.69 -12.43
C ASP A 81 18.46 -16.47 -11.84
N GLY A 82 18.52 -16.25 -10.53
CA GLY A 82 19.77 -16.01 -9.81
C GLY A 82 20.37 -14.62 -10.03
N MET A 83 19.65 -13.67 -10.65
CA MET A 83 20.13 -12.30 -10.86
C MET A 83 20.60 -11.65 -9.55
N SER A 84 19.85 -11.85 -8.45
CA SER A 84 20.17 -11.31 -7.13
C SER A 84 21.46 -11.86 -6.51
N ARG A 85 21.99 -12.96 -7.06
CA ARG A 85 23.24 -13.60 -6.63
C ARG A 85 24.44 -13.18 -7.47
N SER A 86 24.22 -12.59 -8.65
CA SER A 86 25.31 -12.16 -9.51
C SER A 86 26.18 -11.08 -8.85
N THR A 87 27.47 -11.08 -9.19
CA THR A 87 28.46 -10.14 -8.64
C THR A 87 28.11 -8.70 -9.00
N ALA A 88 27.80 -8.44 -10.28
CA ALA A 88 27.40 -7.13 -10.79
C ALA A 88 26.14 -6.59 -10.10
N TYR A 89 25.09 -7.42 -9.96
CA TYR A 89 23.86 -6.99 -9.28
C TYR A 89 24.09 -6.63 -7.82
N ARG A 90 24.87 -7.43 -7.09
CA ARG A 90 25.20 -7.16 -5.69
C ARG A 90 26.07 -5.91 -5.54
N ALA A 91 27.00 -5.67 -6.47
CA ALA A 91 27.80 -4.46 -6.50
C ALA A 91 26.90 -3.21 -6.66
N ALA A 92 26.00 -3.23 -7.64
CA ALA A 92 25.08 -2.14 -7.91
C ALA A 92 24.10 -1.88 -6.76
N THR A 93 23.44 -2.92 -6.26
CA THR A 93 22.34 -2.77 -5.29
C THR A 93 22.81 -2.62 -3.84
N ARG A 94 23.99 -3.13 -3.48
CA ARG A 94 24.55 -3.02 -2.11
C ARG A 94 25.61 -1.95 -1.95
N ARG A 95 26.25 -1.50 -3.04
CA ARG A 95 27.34 -0.50 -2.99
C ARG A 95 27.16 0.67 -3.96
N GLY A 96 26.15 0.66 -4.82
CA GLY A 96 25.95 1.69 -5.85
C GLY A 96 26.99 1.65 -6.95
N ASP A 97 27.69 0.51 -7.10
CA ASP A 97 28.75 0.35 -8.08
C ASP A 97 28.21 -0.21 -9.40
N LEU A 98 28.29 0.60 -10.45
CA LEU A 98 27.74 0.29 -11.77
C LEU A 98 28.83 -0.07 -12.79
N SER A 99 30.09 -0.29 -12.39
CA SER A 99 31.20 -0.59 -13.32
C SER A 99 30.89 -1.78 -14.23
N ASP A 100 30.32 -2.83 -13.62
CA ASP A 100 30.02 -4.11 -14.28
C ASP A 100 28.52 -4.27 -14.55
N ALA A 101 27.74 -3.19 -14.38
CA ALA A 101 26.31 -3.24 -14.65
C ALA A 101 26.06 -3.40 -16.16
N PRO A 102 25.01 -4.12 -16.57
CA PRO A 102 24.64 -4.22 -17.97
C PRO A 102 24.44 -2.83 -18.59
N ARG A 103 24.61 -2.74 -19.91
CA ARG A 103 24.23 -1.52 -20.63
C ARG A 103 22.74 -1.28 -20.41
N PRO A 104 22.27 -0.02 -20.35
CA PRO A 104 20.86 0.27 -20.14
C PRO A 104 19.90 -0.36 -21.19
N THR A 105 20.42 -0.75 -22.36
CA THR A 105 19.68 -1.48 -23.41
C THR A 105 19.47 -2.96 -23.11
N ASP A 106 20.34 -3.54 -22.27
CA ASP A 106 20.39 -4.97 -21.97
C ASP A 106 19.76 -5.28 -20.58
N GLY A 107 19.19 -4.25 -19.95
CA GLY A 107 18.57 -4.30 -18.63
C GLY A 107 17.11 -4.73 -18.66
N LEU A 108 16.30 -4.16 -17.77
CA LEU A 108 14.86 -4.42 -17.75
C LEU A 108 14.22 -3.86 -19.04
N CYS A 109 13.38 -4.65 -19.69
CA CYS A 109 12.61 -4.22 -20.85
C CYS A 109 11.13 -4.17 -20.51
N LEU A 110 10.50 -3.01 -20.69
CA LEU A 110 9.05 -2.86 -20.63
C LEU A 110 8.45 -3.05 -22.02
N ARG A 111 7.25 -3.63 -22.07
CA ARG A 111 6.43 -3.79 -23.28
C ARG A 111 5.90 -2.45 -23.79
N SER A 112 5.41 -1.59 -22.89
CA SER A 112 4.87 -0.26 -23.24
C SER A 112 5.47 0.83 -22.35
N PRO A 113 6.79 1.11 -22.46
CA PRO A 113 7.48 2.08 -21.59
C PRO A 113 6.87 3.49 -21.67
N ASN A 114 6.28 3.85 -22.80
CA ASN A 114 5.64 5.16 -23.01
C ASN A 114 4.30 5.31 -22.26
N LYS A 115 3.71 4.22 -21.77
CA LYS A 115 2.49 4.23 -20.93
C LYS A 115 2.80 4.20 -19.44
N LEU A 116 4.09 4.21 -19.05
CA LEU A 116 4.49 4.35 -17.66
C LEU A 116 4.31 5.80 -17.23
N ARG A 117 3.58 6.03 -16.14
CA ARG A 117 3.35 7.36 -15.58
C ARG A 117 4.00 7.47 -14.21
N LEU A 118 4.57 8.64 -13.92
CA LEU A 118 5.03 9.05 -12.60
C LEU A 118 4.19 10.25 -12.17
N ILE A 119 3.60 10.18 -10.98
CA ILE A 119 2.91 11.31 -10.35
C ILE A 119 3.37 11.44 -8.89
N LEU A 120 3.36 12.66 -8.36
CA LEU A 120 3.47 12.91 -6.92
C LEU A 120 2.08 13.13 -6.31
N HIS A 121 1.52 12.07 -5.74
CA HIS A 121 0.14 12.07 -5.22
C HIS A 121 0.07 12.62 -3.80
N ARG A 122 -0.91 13.49 -3.51
CA ARG A 122 -1.11 14.11 -2.19
C ARG A 122 -1.91 13.18 -1.28
N THR A 123 -1.39 12.91 -0.10
CA THR A 123 -2.10 12.15 0.94
C THR A 123 -2.17 12.96 2.24
N PRO A 124 -2.97 12.54 3.24
CA PRO A 124 -2.88 13.13 4.56
C PRO A 124 -1.50 12.91 5.21
N ALA A 125 -0.77 11.86 4.85
CA ALA A 125 0.57 11.59 5.35
C ALA A 125 1.67 12.20 4.45
N GLY A 126 1.44 13.37 3.85
CA GLY A 126 2.37 13.98 2.87
C GLY A 126 2.23 13.40 1.47
N ARG A 127 2.99 13.92 0.50
CA ARG A 127 2.97 13.42 -0.88
C ARG A 127 3.81 12.15 -1.02
N ILE A 128 3.37 11.25 -1.90
CA ILE A 128 4.07 10.01 -2.23
C ILE A 128 4.21 9.85 -3.75
N PRO A 129 5.38 9.41 -4.25
CA PRO A 129 5.55 9.05 -5.65
C PRO A 129 4.74 7.81 -6.01
N VAL A 130 4.09 7.83 -7.17
CA VAL A 130 3.31 6.72 -7.69
C VAL A 130 3.72 6.43 -9.12
N LEU A 131 4.12 5.19 -9.37
CA LEU A 131 4.38 4.66 -10.70
C LEU A 131 3.18 3.85 -11.15
N ILE A 132 2.56 4.28 -12.25
CA ILE A 132 1.37 3.64 -12.82
C ILE A 132 1.77 2.99 -14.12
N ALA A 133 1.74 1.66 -14.16
CA ALA A 133 1.93 0.85 -15.36
C ALA A 133 0.56 0.45 -15.91
N GLU A 134 0.22 0.95 -17.10
CA GLU A 134 -1.06 0.63 -17.73
C GLU A 134 -1.13 -0.81 -18.25
N GLU A 135 0.01 -1.34 -18.69
CA GLU A 135 0.15 -2.74 -19.12
C GLU A 135 0.49 -3.64 -17.93
N ARG A 136 -0.17 -4.80 -17.86
CA ARG A 136 0.00 -5.75 -16.76
C ARG A 136 1.42 -6.29 -16.69
N GLU A 137 2.01 -6.60 -17.84
CA GLU A 137 3.36 -7.15 -17.93
C GLU A 137 4.42 -6.15 -17.46
N ASP A 138 4.21 -4.86 -17.71
CA ASP A 138 5.11 -3.81 -17.24
C ASP A 138 5.04 -3.66 -15.72
N PHE A 139 3.83 -3.72 -15.16
CA PHE A 139 3.65 -3.76 -13.70
C PHE A 139 4.36 -4.97 -13.07
N VAL A 140 4.21 -6.16 -13.66
CA VAL A 140 4.88 -7.39 -13.19
C VAL A 140 6.40 -7.27 -13.30
N ALA A 141 6.91 -6.73 -14.40
CA ALA A 141 8.33 -6.50 -14.60
C ALA A 141 8.91 -5.52 -13.56
N LEU A 142 8.21 -4.41 -13.28
CA LEU A 142 8.60 -3.43 -12.27
C LEU A 142 8.57 -4.02 -10.85
N LEU A 143 7.54 -4.82 -10.50
CA LEU A 143 7.50 -5.52 -9.22
C LEU A 143 8.69 -6.47 -9.06
N ARG A 144 8.97 -7.27 -10.09
CA ARG A 144 10.09 -8.22 -10.04
C ARG A 144 11.42 -7.48 -9.84
N ALA A 145 11.64 -6.39 -10.57
CA ALA A 145 12.86 -5.60 -10.43
C ALA A 145 12.96 -4.91 -9.05
N LEU A 146 11.93 -4.17 -8.65
CA LEU A 146 12.01 -3.25 -7.50
C LEU A 146 11.72 -3.93 -6.16
N VAL A 147 10.96 -5.03 -6.14
CA VAL A 147 10.53 -5.74 -4.93
C VAL A 147 11.19 -7.12 -4.83
N HIS A 148 11.24 -7.87 -5.94
CA HIS A 148 11.78 -9.24 -5.96
C HIS A 148 13.21 -9.36 -6.51
N ARG A 149 13.97 -8.26 -6.46
CA ARG A 149 15.42 -8.23 -6.75
C ARG A 149 15.79 -8.78 -8.13
N ASN A 150 14.97 -8.47 -9.13
CA ASN A 150 15.12 -8.90 -10.51
C ASN A 150 15.05 -10.43 -10.72
N GLU A 151 14.51 -11.18 -9.76
CA GLU A 151 14.25 -12.60 -9.92
C GLU A 151 12.93 -12.84 -10.67
N PRO A 152 12.76 -13.98 -11.38
CA PRO A 152 11.53 -14.34 -12.09
C PRO A 152 10.41 -14.80 -11.14
N HIS A 153 10.22 -14.07 -10.03
CA HIS A 153 9.23 -14.39 -9.01
C HIS A 153 7.82 -14.40 -9.60
N PRO A 154 6.99 -15.43 -9.32
CA PRO A 154 5.61 -15.46 -9.77
C PRO A 154 4.81 -14.35 -9.09
N ILE A 155 4.14 -13.49 -9.86
CA ILE A 155 3.27 -12.44 -9.35
C ILE A 155 1.82 -12.88 -9.54
N PRO A 156 1.00 -13.01 -8.47
CA PRO A 156 -0.40 -13.40 -8.60
C PRO A 156 -1.16 -12.45 -9.54
N ALA A 157 -2.06 -12.99 -10.36
CA ALA A 157 -2.89 -12.18 -11.27
C ALA A 157 -3.73 -11.13 -10.51
N ALA A 158 -4.16 -11.45 -9.29
CA ALA A 158 -4.94 -10.57 -8.43
C ALA A 158 -4.12 -9.42 -7.79
N GLN A 159 -2.79 -9.52 -7.71
CA GLN A 159 -1.98 -8.46 -7.10
C GLN A 159 -1.93 -7.24 -8.02
N GLY A 160 -2.67 -6.19 -7.69
CA GLY A 160 -2.80 -5.00 -8.53
C GLY A 160 -1.91 -3.82 -8.14
N ALA A 161 -1.32 -3.85 -6.95
CA ALA A 161 -0.52 -2.77 -6.39
C ALA A 161 0.56 -3.28 -5.42
N CYS A 162 1.47 -2.39 -5.06
CA CYS A 162 2.42 -2.56 -3.96
C CYS A 162 2.97 -1.21 -3.48
N LEU A 163 2.83 -0.92 -2.19
CA LEU A 163 3.67 0.07 -1.51
C LEU A 163 5.09 -0.46 -1.33
N VAL A 164 6.04 0.09 -2.09
CA VAL A 164 7.46 -0.17 -1.91
C VAL A 164 7.97 0.70 -0.76
N GLY A 165 8.44 0.05 0.30
CA GLY A 165 9.09 0.72 1.43
C GLY A 165 10.58 0.41 1.48
N SER A 166 11.34 1.32 2.11
CA SER A 166 12.75 1.10 2.43
C SER A 166 13.64 0.85 1.20
N TYR A 167 13.29 1.42 0.05
CA TYR A 167 14.05 1.25 -1.18
C TYR A 167 15.35 2.03 -1.12
N ASN A 168 16.50 1.36 -1.16
CA ASN A 168 17.81 2.02 -1.17
C ASN A 168 18.04 2.77 -2.50
N ASN A 169 17.82 4.08 -2.51
CA ASN A 169 18.01 4.93 -3.68
C ASN A 169 19.47 5.38 -3.79
N TRP A 170 20.27 4.62 -4.54
CA TRP A 170 21.68 4.95 -4.79
C TRP A 170 21.89 6.29 -5.49
N ASN A 171 20.94 6.78 -6.29
CA ASN A 171 21.04 8.13 -6.85
C ASN A 171 21.03 9.21 -5.74
N ARG A 172 20.20 9.06 -4.70
CA ARG A 172 20.24 9.94 -3.51
C ARG A 172 21.57 9.84 -2.77
N VAL A 173 22.10 8.63 -2.58
CA VAL A 173 23.43 8.43 -1.97
C VAL A 173 24.52 9.14 -2.79
N HIS A 174 24.48 9.04 -4.12
CA HIS A 174 25.44 9.72 -4.98
C HIS A 174 25.32 11.24 -4.92
N ARG A 175 24.09 11.78 -4.85
CA ARG A 175 23.85 13.22 -4.66
C ARG A 175 24.40 13.71 -3.31
N LEU A 176 24.18 12.95 -2.24
CA LEU A 176 24.73 13.24 -0.91
C LEU A 176 26.27 13.25 -0.94
N ARG A 177 26.87 12.24 -1.57
CA ARG A 177 28.32 12.17 -1.77
C ARG A 177 28.86 13.36 -2.55
N ALA A 178 28.18 13.76 -3.62
CA ALA A 178 28.59 14.89 -4.45
C ALA A 178 28.55 16.20 -3.65
N HIS A 179 27.47 16.43 -2.89
CA HIS A 179 27.34 17.62 -2.03
C HIS A 179 28.39 17.66 -0.92
N TRP A 180 28.66 16.53 -0.28
CA TRP A 180 29.71 16.40 0.74
C TRP A 180 31.10 16.70 0.16
N ARG A 181 31.41 16.16 -1.03
CA ARG A 181 32.66 16.42 -1.74
C ARG A 181 32.80 17.89 -2.16
N PHE A 182 31.71 18.51 -2.63
CA PHE A 182 31.73 19.92 -2.98
C PHE A 182 32.14 20.82 -1.80
N ARG A 183 31.69 20.48 -0.59
CA ARG A 183 32.08 21.18 0.64
C ARG A 183 33.48 20.82 1.15
N ARG A 184 34.07 19.73 0.65
CA ARG A 184 35.37 19.19 1.07
C ARG A 184 36.16 18.66 -0.13
N PRO A 185 36.68 19.54 -1.01
CA PRO A 185 37.25 19.14 -2.30
C PRO A 185 38.50 18.25 -2.18
N HIS A 186 39.23 18.33 -1.05
CA HIS A 186 40.41 17.52 -0.79
C HIS A 186 40.13 16.24 0.01
N ALA A 187 38.85 15.93 0.29
CA ALA A 187 38.51 14.77 1.08
C ALA A 187 38.81 13.45 0.36
N THR A 188 39.43 12.55 1.09
CA THR A 188 39.86 11.22 0.65
C THR A 188 38.70 10.23 0.58
N ALA A 189 38.95 9.08 -0.05
CA ALA A 189 37.97 7.97 -0.06
C ALA A 189 37.71 7.41 1.35
N ALA A 190 38.70 7.44 2.25
CA ALA A 190 38.57 6.99 3.63
C ALA A 190 37.64 7.90 4.43
N GLU A 191 37.74 9.21 4.26
CA GLU A 191 36.84 10.17 4.91
C GLU A 191 35.39 10.02 4.43
N TRP A 192 35.18 9.74 3.14
CA TRP A 192 33.85 9.41 2.64
C TRP A 192 33.33 8.11 3.27
N HIS A 193 34.18 7.09 3.44
CA HIS A 193 33.77 5.86 4.09
C HIS A 193 33.28 6.13 5.52
N ALA A 194 34.00 6.94 6.30
CA ALA A 194 33.58 7.32 7.64
C ALA A 194 32.25 8.11 7.66
N GLU A 195 32.09 9.09 6.77
CA GLU A 195 30.83 9.83 6.61
C GLU A 195 29.67 8.91 6.25
N PHE A 196 29.90 7.98 5.32
CA PHE A 196 28.87 7.04 4.89
C PHE A 196 28.43 6.12 6.05
N GLN A 197 29.36 5.66 6.90
CA GLN A 197 29.00 4.89 8.10
C GLN A 197 28.13 5.71 9.06
N ALA A 198 28.37 7.01 9.21
CA ALA A 198 27.52 7.90 9.99
C ALA A 198 26.13 8.13 9.35
N LEU A 199 26.01 7.96 8.03
CA LEU A 199 24.77 8.09 7.28
C LEU A 199 23.89 6.82 7.31
N VAL A 200 24.49 5.63 7.43
CA VAL A 200 23.77 4.33 7.48
C VAL A 200 22.59 4.29 8.47
N PRO A 201 22.68 4.78 9.72
CA PRO A 201 21.53 4.78 10.62
C PRO A 201 20.40 5.72 10.19
N ARG A 202 20.69 6.74 9.37
CA ARG A 202 19.76 7.78 8.91
C ARG A 202 19.08 7.38 7.60
N LYS A 203 18.30 6.30 7.66
CA LYS A 203 17.65 5.68 6.50
C LYS A 203 16.79 6.66 5.70
N GLU A 204 16.15 7.62 6.35
CA GLU A 204 15.32 8.65 5.71
C GLU A 204 16.06 9.49 4.65
N LEU A 205 17.40 9.55 4.73
CA LEU A 205 18.23 10.29 3.78
C LEU A 205 18.47 9.57 2.46
N TYR A 206 18.26 8.26 2.39
CA TYR A 206 18.58 7.47 1.19
C TYR A 206 17.59 6.35 0.88
N GLN A 207 16.70 6.01 1.80
CA GLN A 207 15.61 5.10 1.57
C GLN A 207 14.36 5.86 1.14
N ASP A 208 13.69 5.30 0.14
CA ASP A 208 12.49 5.89 -0.44
C ASP A 208 11.28 5.00 -0.18
N SER A 209 10.12 5.65 -0.21
CA SER A 209 8.84 4.96 -0.33
C SER A 209 8.09 5.47 -1.56
N PHE A 210 7.47 4.55 -2.30
CA PHE A 210 6.66 4.87 -3.48
C PHE A 210 5.69 3.74 -3.77
N ILE A 211 4.64 4.02 -4.53
CA ILE A 211 3.59 3.05 -4.87
C ILE A 211 3.78 2.58 -6.31
N LEU A 212 3.66 1.27 -6.54
CA LEU A 212 3.51 0.68 -7.86
C LEU A 212 2.03 0.31 -8.07
N LEU A 213 1.44 0.79 -9.18
CA LEU A 213 0.05 0.51 -9.54
C LEU A 213 -0.07 -0.11 -10.92
N SER A 214 -0.91 -1.12 -11.04
CA SER A 214 -1.46 -1.57 -12.32
C SER A 214 -2.77 -0.85 -12.62
N ALA A 215 -3.18 -0.80 -13.90
CA ALA A 215 -4.45 -0.22 -14.34
C ALA A 215 -5.58 -1.25 -14.55
N GLY A 216 -5.49 -2.44 -13.95
CA GLY A 216 -6.54 -3.47 -14.06
C GLY A 216 -7.77 -3.20 -13.17
N PRO A 217 -8.86 -3.99 -13.31
CA PRO A 217 -10.05 -3.88 -12.47
C PRO A 217 -9.74 -4.10 -10.99
N TYR A 218 -10.40 -3.34 -10.10
CA TYR A 218 -10.20 -3.48 -8.66
C TYR A 218 -10.81 -4.78 -8.16
N SER A 219 -10.04 -5.53 -7.35
CA SER A 219 -10.40 -6.87 -6.84
C SER A 219 -10.83 -7.88 -7.91
N GLY A 220 -10.42 -7.68 -9.16
CA GLY A 220 -10.80 -8.56 -10.28
C GLY A 220 -12.27 -8.47 -10.69
N VAL A 221 -13.05 -7.54 -10.13
CA VAL A 221 -14.48 -7.36 -10.44
C VAL A 221 -14.64 -6.63 -11.77
N SER A 222 -15.54 -7.07 -12.64
CA SER A 222 -15.79 -6.41 -13.93
C SER A 222 -16.67 -5.17 -13.76
N GLY A 223 -16.66 -4.26 -14.75
CA GLY A 223 -17.60 -3.15 -14.79
C GLY A 223 -19.04 -3.62 -14.90
N ASN A 224 -19.28 -4.68 -15.68
CA ASN A 224 -20.60 -5.31 -15.83
C ASN A 224 -21.18 -5.79 -14.49
N ASP A 225 -20.36 -6.36 -13.61
CA ASP A 225 -20.76 -6.77 -12.26
C ASP A 225 -21.29 -5.62 -11.39
N LEU A 226 -20.90 -4.38 -11.71
CA LEU A 226 -21.29 -3.16 -11.01
C LEU A 226 -22.31 -2.33 -11.80
N GLY A 227 -22.77 -2.82 -12.96
CA GLY A 227 -23.67 -2.09 -13.86
C GLY A 227 -23.02 -0.86 -14.50
N MET A 228 -21.70 -0.91 -14.77
CA MET A 228 -20.92 0.21 -15.29
C MET A 228 -20.16 -0.18 -16.55
N ALA A 229 -19.92 0.82 -17.42
CA ALA A 229 -19.03 0.63 -18.57
C ALA A 229 -17.59 0.32 -18.11
N GLU A 230 -16.94 -0.67 -18.73
CA GLU A 230 -15.59 -1.13 -18.37
C GLU A 230 -14.54 -0.01 -18.38
N SER A 231 -14.65 0.94 -19.32
CA SER A 231 -13.75 2.11 -19.37
C SER A 231 -13.90 3.00 -18.15
N SER A 232 -15.13 3.26 -17.71
CA SER A 232 -15.42 4.05 -16.50
C SER A 232 -14.97 3.30 -15.25
N TRP A 233 -15.24 2.00 -15.20
CA TRP A 233 -14.82 1.16 -14.09
C TRP A 233 -13.30 1.05 -13.98
N ARG A 234 -12.57 1.01 -15.09
CA ARG A 234 -11.10 1.01 -15.09
C ARG A 234 -10.53 2.28 -14.45
N HIS A 235 -11.07 3.45 -14.80
CA HIS A 235 -10.65 4.72 -14.19
C HIS A 235 -10.94 4.75 -12.69
N MET A 236 -12.13 4.31 -12.29
CA MET A 236 -12.51 4.25 -10.88
C MET A 236 -11.71 3.22 -10.10
N SER A 237 -11.43 2.06 -10.70
CA SER A 237 -10.58 1.01 -10.12
C SER A 237 -9.18 1.51 -9.82
N LEU A 238 -8.58 2.27 -10.75
CA LEU A 238 -7.27 2.88 -10.54
C LEU A 238 -7.30 3.88 -9.37
N ARG A 239 -8.36 4.69 -9.28
CA ARG A 239 -8.54 5.64 -8.18
C ARG A 239 -8.72 4.94 -6.83
N ILE A 240 -9.61 3.94 -6.75
CA ILE A 240 -9.82 3.14 -5.53
C ILE A 240 -8.48 2.52 -5.08
N ARG A 241 -7.74 1.92 -6.02
CA ARG A 241 -6.45 1.27 -5.73
C ARG A 241 -5.39 2.25 -5.26
N LEU A 242 -5.27 3.40 -5.92
CA LEU A 242 -4.33 4.45 -5.53
C LEU A 242 -4.57 4.88 -4.09
N GLU A 243 -5.82 5.22 -3.78
CA GLU A 243 -6.21 5.74 -2.46
C GLU A 243 -6.11 4.64 -1.38
N HIS A 244 -6.42 3.39 -1.73
CA HIS A 244 -6.20 2.22 -0.87
C HIS A 244 -4.72 2.06 -0.48
N GLU A 245 -3.78 2.12 -1.43
CA GLU A 245 -2.34 2.07 -1.10
C GLU A 245 -1.87 3.31 -0.34
N CYS A 246 -2.50 4.47 -0.57
CA CYS A 246 -2.21 5.69 0.19
C CYS A 246 -2.69 5.57 1.64
N ALA A 247 -3.77 4.82 1.91
CA ALA A 247 -4.19 4.48 3.25
C ALA A 247 -3.15 3.59 3.95
N HIS A 248 -2.60 2.58 3.27
CA HIS A 248 -1.50 1.77 3.81
C HIS A 248 -0.24 2.59 4.08
N TYR A 249 0.07 3.55 3.21
CA TYR A 249 1.14 4.50 3.47
C TYR A 249 0.88 5.32 4.74
N PHE A 250 -0.36 5.80 4.92
CA PHE A 250 -0.78 6.50 6.13
C PHE A 250 -0.69 5.62 7.37
N THR A 251 -1.25 4.40 7.38
CA THR A 251 -1.23 3.51 8.55
C THR A 251 0.20 3.17 8.94
N ARG A 252 1.08 2.90 7.97
CA ARG A 252 2.51 2.70 8.23
C ARG A 252 3.19 3.91 8.85
N ARG A 253 2.99 5.10 8.26
CA ARG A 253 3.72 6.33 8.65
C ARG A 253 3.18 6.96 9.93
N VAL A 254 1.87 6.91 10.14
CA VAL A 254 1.18 7.59 11.25
C VAL A 254 0.93 6.66 12.42
N LEU A 255 0.56 5.40 12.15
CA LEU A 255 0.12 4.42 13.15
C LEU A 255 1.13 3.31 13.42
N GLY A 256 2.30 3.38 12.77
CA GLY A 256 3.41 2.44 12.99
C GLY A 256 3.17 1.01 12.47
N SER A 257 2.07 0.77 11.76
CA SER A 257 1.69 -0.58 11.32
C SER A 257 1.06 -0.57 9.94
N MET A 258 1.44 -1.57 9.15
CA MET A 258 0.82 -1.91 7.86
C MET A 258 0.91 -3.43 7.72
N SER A 259 -0.23 -4.07 7.53
CA SER A 259 -0.35 -5.53 7.55
C SER A 259 -1.46 -5.99 6.63
N ASN A 260 -1.37 -7.24 6.15
CA ASN A 260 -2.47 -7.87 5.41
C ASN A 260 -3.52 -8.43 6.38
N SER A 261 -3.94 -7.63 7.37
CA SER A 261 -5.00 -7.95 8.31
C SER A 261 -6.32 -7.39 7.80
N LEU A 262 -7.44 -8.01 8.18
CA LEU A 262 -8.76 -7.51 7.79
C LEU A 262 -9.00 -6.05 8.22
N HIS A 263 -8.49 -5.63 9.37
CA HIS A 263 -8.73 -4.29 9.89
C HIS A 263 -8.03 -3.21 9.04
N ASP A 264 -6.77 -3.44 8.69
CA ASP A 264 -6.00 -2.52 7.84
C ASP A 264 -6.58 -2.48 6.41
N GLU A 265 -6.98 -3.63 5.87
CA GLU A 265 -7.61 -3.72 4.54
C GLU A 265 -8.99 -3.04 4.51
N LEU A 266 -9.79 -3.16 5.58
CA LEU A 266 -11.07 -2.45 5.73
C LEU A 266 -10.86 -0.93 5.73
N ILE A 267 -9.84 -0.43 6.44
CA ILE A 267 -9.47 0.99 6.44
C ILE A 267 -9.05 1.43 5.03
N ALA A 268 -8.23 0.63 4.36
CA ALA A 268 -7.73 0.94 3.02
C ALA A 268 -8.84 0.94 1.97
N ASP A 269 -9.75 -0.03 1.99
CA ASP A 269 -10.96 -0.02 1.16
C ASP A 269 -11.89 1.15 1.51
N TYR A 270 -12.02 1.51 2.79
CA TYR A 270 -12.80 2.67 3.20
C TYR A 270 -12.28 3.94 2.52
N VAL A 271 -10.98 4.20 2.61
CA VAL A 271 -10.35 5.36 1.96
C VAL A 271 -10.54 5.28 0.43
N GLY A 272 -10.25 4.12 -0.16
CA GLY A 272 -10.39 3.90 -1.60
C GLY A 272 -11.80 4.19 -2.13
N LEU A 273 -12.82 3.64 -1.48
CA LEU A 273 -14.22 3.80 -1.86
C LEU A 273 -14.74 5.20 -1.59
N THR A 274 -14.44 5.77 -0.41
CA THR A 274 -14.93 7.09 -0.03
C THR A 274 -14.34 8.18 -0.92
N VAL A 275 -13.05 8.11 -1.25
CA VAL A 275 -12.44 9.08 -2.17
C VAL A 275 -12.94 8.89 -3.59
N ALA A 276 -13.12 7.65 -4.06
CA ALA A 276 -13.54 7.40 -5.44
C ALA A 276 -15.03 7.68 -5.71
N THR A 277 -15.90 7.39 -4.73
CA THR A 277 -17.36 7.42 -4.90
C THR A 277 -18.06 8.49 -4.06
N GLY A 278 -17.33 9.15 -3.16
CA GLY A 278 -17.82 10.20 -2.27
C GLY A 278 -18.33 9.72 -0.90
N TYR A 279 -18.49 8.41 -0.73
CA TYR A 279 -18.92 7.77 0.52
C TYR A 279 -18.53 6.29 0.54
N PHE A 280 -18.62 5.63 1.69
CA PHE A 280 -18.33 4.19 1.76
C PHE A 280 -19.48 3.35 1.19
N ARG A 281 -19.21 2.60 0.13
CA ARG A 281 -20.19 1.68 -0.48
C ARG A 281 -20.05 0.27 0.09
N THR A 282 -20.80 -0.04 1.14
CA THR A 282 -20.79 -1.35 1.83
C THR A 282 -20.96 -2.53 0.87
N GLU A 283 -21.93 -2.46 -0.05
CA GLU A 283 -22.18 -3.54 -1.02
C GLU A 283 -20.99 -3.77 -1.96
N TRP A 284 -20.27 -2.70 -2.34
CA TRP A 284 -19.08 -2.81 -3.16
C TRP A 284 -17.93 -3.43 -2.38
N PHE A 285 -17.71 -2.98 -1.14
CA PHE A 285 -16.71 -3.58 -0.25
C PHE A 285 -16.96 -5.08 -0.07
N LEU A 286 -18.18 -5.50 0.27
CA LEU A 286 -18.52 -6.91 0.46
C LEU A 286 -18.31 -7.70 -0.84
N ARG A 287 -18.71 -7.15 -1.99
CA ARG A 287 -18.44 -7.77 -3.29
C ARG A 287 -16.94 -7.90 -3.57
N PHE A 288 -16.12 -6.91 -3.26
CA PHE A 288 -14.65 -6.99 -3.41
C PHE A 288 -14.00 -7.99 -2.48
N MET A 289 -14.52 -8.13 -1.27
CA MET A 289 -14.08 -9.17 -0.31
C MET A 289 -14.52 -10.58 -0.72
N GLY A 290 -15.45 -10.67 -1.68
CA GLY A 290 -16.05 -11.92 -2.11
C GLY A 290 -17.12 -12.44 -1.17
N VAL A 291 -17.70 -11.59 -0.33
CA VAL A 291 -18.74 -11.98 0.63
C VAL A 291 -20.11 -11.63 0.03
N ASP A 292 -20.78 -12.61 -0.56
CA ASP A 292 -22.07 -12.40 -1.24
C ASP A 292 -23.24 -12.39 -0.26
N GLN A 293 -23.13 -13.16 0.82
CA GLN A 293 -24.11 -13.22 1.91
C GLN A 293 -23.37 -13.37 3.24
N GLN A 294 -24.07 -13.14 4.35
CA GLN A 294 -23.50 -13.15 5.71
C GLN A 294 -22.68 -14.40 6.07
N SER A 295 -22.84 -15.53 5.37
CA SER A 295 -22.04 -16.75 5.57
C SER A 295 -21.66 -17.45 4.26
N ALA A 296 -21.59 -16.71 3.15
CA ALA A 296 -21.17 -17.24 1.86
C ALA A 296 -20.03 -16.38 1.29
N ILE A 297 -18.90 -17.02 1.03
CA ILE A 297 -17.73 -16.41 0.38
C ILE A 297 -17.50 -17.10 -0.97
N ARG A 298 -17.19 -16.31 -2.00
CA ARG A 298 -16.78 -16.83 -3.29
C ARG A 298 -15.38 -17.47 -3.20
N PRO A 299 -15.11 -18.57 -3.92
CA PRO A 299 -13.82 -19.26 -3.87
C PRO A 299 -12.61 -18.37 -4.22
N ASP A 300 -12.83 -17.36 -5.05
CA ASP A 300 -11.86 -16.36 -5.49
C ASP A 300 -11.93 -15.05 -4.69
N GLY A 301 -12.73 -15.02 -3.61
CA GLY A 301 -12.94 -13.86 -2.77
C GLY A 301 -11.67 -13.39 -2.07
N ARG A 302 -11.42 -12.07 -2.09
CA ARG A 302 -10.23 -11.45 -1.51
C ARG A 302 -10.08 -11.73 -0.01
N LEU A 303 -11.17 -11.98 0.72
CA LEU A 303 -11.13 -12.35 2.14
C LEU A 303 -10.31 -13.62 2.42
N HIS A 304 -10.11 -14.51 1.44
CA HIS A 304 -9.20 -15.65 1.57
C HIS A 304 -7.73 -15.26 1.76
N ALA A 305 -7.31 -14.09 1.27
CA ALA A 305 -5.95 -13.57 1.43
C ALA A 305 -5.67 -13.06 2.86
N TYR A 306 -6.72 -12.78 3.64
CA TYR A 306 -6.61 -12.15 4.95
C TYR A 306 -6.83 -13.13 6.10
N ARG A 307 -6.55 -14.43 5.91
CA ARG A 307 -6.74 -15.44 6.97
C ARG A 307 -5.68 -15.39 8.07
N GLY A 308 -4.71 -14.50 8.00
CA GLY A 308 -3.60 -14.43 8.94
C GLY A 308 -2.48 -15.44 8.64
N LYS A 309 -1.42 -15.39 9.44
CA LYS A 309 -0.28 -16.30 9.39
C LYS A 309 0.07 -16.76 10.82
N PRO A 310 -0.20 -18.03 11.19
CA PRO A 310 -0.84 -19.08 10.40
C PRO A 310 -2.29 -18.74 10.02
N PRO A 311 -2.86 -19.36 8.97
CA PRO A 311 -4.22 -19.09 8.56
C PRO A 311 -5.24 -19.59 9.60
N LEU A 312 -6.32 -18.81 9.78
CA LEU A 312 -7.44 -19.15 10.64
C LEU A 312 -8.03 -20.53 10.31
N SER A 313 -8.42 -21.24 11.36
CA SER A 313 -9.19 -22.48 11.29
C SER A 313 -10.47 -22.29 10.47
N LYS A 314 -11.03 -23.40 9.97
CA LYS A 314 -12.29 -23.37 9.20
C LYS A 314 -13.43 -22.76 10.02
N GLY A 315 -13.50 -23.06 11.32
CA GLY A 315 -14.51 -22.53 12.23
C GLY A 315 -14.37 -21.03 12.43
N ALA A 316 -13.18 -20.58 12.87
CA ALA A 316 -12.89 -19.16 13.05
C ALA A 316 -13.10 -18.35 11.77
N PHE A 317 -12.72 -18.88 10.61
CA PHE A 317 -12.93 -18.19 9.33
C PHE A 317 -14.41 -17.99 8.98
N ARG A 318 -15.30 -18.93 9.33
CA ARG A 318 -16.76 -18.74 9.15
C ARG A 318 -17.30 -17.63 10.04
N VAL A 319 -16.82 -17.56 11.29
CA VAL A 319 -17.18 -16.47 12.20
C VAL A 319 -16.66 -15.14 11.66
N LEU A 320 -15.42 -15.10 11.14
CA LEU A 320 -14.84 -13.91 10.54
C LEU A 320 -15.69 -13.38 9.38
N GLN A 321 -16.21 -14.24 8.50
CA GLN A 321 -17.11 -13.82 7.40
C GLN A 321 -18.33 -13.05 7.91
N ARG A 322 -18.96 -13.54 8.99
CA ARG A 322 -20.12 -12.87 9.61
C ARG A 322 -19.74 -11.55 10.26
N ILE A 323 -18.56 -11.49 10.87
CA ILE A 323 -18.02 -10.27 11.48
C ILE A 323 -17.71 -9.22 10.41
N VAL A 324 -17.03 -9.59 9.31
CA VAL A 324 -16.76 -8.72 8.16
C VAL A 324 -18.06 -8.15 7.62
N TRP A 325 -19.06 -9.00 7.42
CA TRP A 325 -20.39 -8.60 6.95
C TRP A 325 -21.00 -7.53 7.85
N SER A 326 -21.00 -7.72 9.16
CA SER A 326 -21.52 -6.73 10.12
C SER A 326 -20.65 -5.47 10.20
N ALA A 327 -19.32 -5.62 10.21
CA ALA A 327 -18.36 -4.51 10.33
C ALA A 327 -18.45 -3.55 9.14
N ALA A 328 -18.68 -4.08 7.93
CA ALA A 328 -18.86 -3.26 6.73
C ALA A 328 -20.06 -2.30 6.83
N TYR A 329 -21.14 -2.67 7.53
CA TYR A 329 -22.22 -1.72 7.82
C TYR A 329 -21.88 -0.77 8.97
N GLY A 330 -21.04 -1.20 9.92
CA GLY A 330 -20.58 -0.36 11.03
C GLY A 330 -19.75 0.83 10.57
N VAL A 331 -18.98 0.71 9.48
CA VAL A 331 -18.21 1.81 8.90
C VAL A 331 -19.12 3.01 8.56
N ASN A 332 -20.30 2.78 7.98
CA ASN A 332 -21.25 3.87 7.65
C ASN A 332 -21.83 4.57 8.88
N VAL A 333 -21.80 3.95 10.06
CA VAL A 333 -22.24 4.58 11.30
C VAL A 333 -21.22 5.62 11.79
N LEU A 334 -19.92 5.36 11.56
CA LEU A 334 -18.83 6.22 11.99
C LEU A 334 -18.56 7.37 11.02
N ASP A 335 -18.79 7.15 9.73
CA ASP A 335 -18.65 8.17 8.70
C ASP A 335 -19.94 8.26 7.84
N PRO A 336 -21.03 8.82 8.41
CA PRO A 336 -22.23 9.11 7.62
C PRO A 336 -21.90 10.18 6.56
N ILE A 337 -22.62 10.16 5.44
CA ILE A 337 -22.40 11.04 4.26
C ILE A 337 -21.92 12.46 4.69
N PRO A 338 -20.68 12.86 4.35
CA PRO A 338 -20.05 14.02 4.99
C PRO A 338 -20.79 15.34 4.74
N THR A 339 -20.92 16.17 5.79
CA THR A 339 -21.23 17.61 5.66
C THR A 339 -19.94 18.40 5.39
N ARG A 340 -20.00 19.40 4.49
CA ARG A 340 -18.86 19.95 3.74
C ARG A 340 -17.88 20.88 4.49
N SER A 341 -17.78 20.86 5.81
CA SER A 341 -17.14 21.97 6.55
C SER A 341 -15.60 21.94 6.71
N SER A 342 -14.92 20.79 6.59
CA SER A 342 -13.46 20.67 6.82
C SER A 342 -12.61 20.44 5.55
N PRO A 343 -11.29 20.69 5.56
CA PRO A 343 -10.40 20.32 4.46
C PRO A 343 -10.43 18.81 4.17
N HIS A 344 -10.39 18.42 2.90
CA HIS A 344 -10.54 17.01 2.49
C HIS A 344 -9.49 16.08 3.12
N THR A 345 -8.22 16.50 3.20
CA THR A 345 -7.13 15.71 3.79
C THR A 345 -7.30 15.49 5.29
N GLN A 346 -7.76 16.50 6.03
CA GLN A 346 -8.03 16.37 7.47
C GLN A 346 -9.22 15.43 7.72
N ARG A 347 -10.29 15.53 6.92
CA ARG A 347 -11.41 14.58 7.02
C ARG A 347 -10.97 13.15 6.80
N LEU A 348 -10.19 12.93 5.75
CA LEU A 348 -9.74 11.58 5.41
C LEU A 348 -8.86 10.99 6.51
N ALA A 349 -7.93 11.77 7.06
CA ALA A 349 -7.14 11.35 8.21
C ALA A 349 -8.02 11.03 9.43
N ASN A 350 -8.98 11.89 9.76
CA ASN A 350 -9.90 11.66 10.88
C ASN A 350 -10.70 10.36 10.68
N GLY A 351 -11.19 10.07 9.47
CA GLY A 351 -11.88 8.81 9.16
C GLY A 351 -10.98 7.59 9.37
N ILE A 352 -9.73 7.65 8.89
CA ILE A 352 -8.74 6.58 9.12
C ILE A 352 -8.49 6.40 10.63
N LEU A 353 -8.27 7.48 11.37
CA LEU A 353 -8.02 7.44 12.82
C LEU A 353 -9.21 6.89 13.60
N SER A 354 -10.44 7.30 13.24
CA SER A 354 -11.66 6.77 13.85
C SER A 354 -11.79 5.27 13.64
N LEU A 355 -11.57 4.78 12.41
CA LEU A 355 -11.62 3.34 12.13
C LEU A 355 -10.47 2.57 12.80
N ALA A 356 -9.26 3.13 12.86
CA ALA A 356 -8.11 2.53 13.52
C ALA A 356 -8.28 2.44 15.05
N ASN A 357 -9.03 3.36 15.65
CA ASN A 357 -9.39 3.35 17.08
C ASN A 357 -10.43 2.27 17.44
N GLU A 358 -11.10 1.71 16.45
CA GLU A 358 -12.05 0.62 16.64
C GLU A 358 -11.41 -0.75 16.49
N THR A 359 -12.07 -1.77 17.04
CA THR A 359 -11.78 -3.18 16.68
C THR A 359 -12.78 -3.62 15.61
N VAL A 360 -12.44 -4.65 14.83
CA VAL A 360 -13.38 -5.21 13.83
C VAL A 360 -14.68 -5.67 14.51
N GLU A 361 -14.59 -6.22 15.72
CA GLU A 361 -15.74 -6.61 16.54
C GLU A 361 -16.59 -5.40 16.96
N SER A 362 -15.96 -4.27 17.31
CA SER A 362 -16.67 -3.04 17.65
C SER A 362 -17.44 -2.49 16.44
N LEU A 363 -16.80 -2.46 15.27
CA LEU A 363 -17.46 -2.13 14.01
C LEU A 363 -18.64 -3.07 13.72
N ALA A 364 -18.49 -4.37 14.00
CA ALA A 364 -19.57 -5.34 13.83
C ALA A 364 -20.77 -5.06 14.76
N VAL A 365 -20.54 -4.57 15.98
CA VAL A 365 -21.61 -4.14 16.90
C VAL A 365 -22.38 -2.96 16.30
N LEU A 366 -21.67 -1.92 15.84
CA LEU A 366 -22.28 -0.74 15.24
C LEU A 366 -23.16 -1.12 14.03
N GLY A 367 -22.65 -1.97 13.15
CA GLY A 367 -23.41 -2.41 11.98
C GLY A 367 -24.63 -3.26 12.31
N CYS A 368 -24.59 -4.07 13.37
CA CYS A 368 -25.77 -4.80 13.83
C CYS A 368 -26.88 -3.89 14.37
N VAL A 369 -26.52 -2.77 15.02
CA VAL A 369 -27.50 -1.79 15.51
C VAL A 369 -28.14 -1.06 14.33
N HIS A 370 -27.34 -0.59 13.39
CA HIS A 370 -27.82 0.16 12.23
C HIS A 370 -28.84 -0.64 11.37
N ARG A 371 -28.58 -1.93 11.12
CA ARG A 371 -29.50 -2.78 10.35
C ARG A 371 -30.87 -2.98 11.01
N LYS A 372 -30.97 -2.93 12.34
CA LYS A 372 -32.26 -3.08 13.05
C LYS A 372 -33.20 -1.88 12.85
N HIS A 373 -32.68 -0.74 12.39
CA HIS A 373 -33.45 0.47 12.15
C HIS A 373 -33.83 0.68 10.67
N HIS A 374 -33.44 -0.24 9.79
CA HIS A 374 -33.67 -0.17 8.33
C HIS A 374 -34.38 -1.43 7.78
N VAL A 375 -34.97 -2.25 8.65
CA VAL A 375 -35.85 -3.38 8.30
C VAL A 375 -37.25 -3.09 8.77
#